data_AF-A0A1W9XHH8-F1
#
_entry.id   AF-A0A1W9XHH8-F1
#
_cell.length_a   1.000
_cell.length_b   1.000
_cell.length_c   1.000
_cell.angle_alpha   90.00
_cell.angle_beta   90.00
_cell.angle_gamma   90.00
#
_symmetry.space_group_name_H-M   'P 1'
#
loop_
_entity.id
_entity.type
_entity.pdbx_description
1 polymer ?
#
loop_
_entity_poly.entity_id
_entity_poly.type
_entity_poly.pdbx_seq_one_letter_code
_entity_poly.pdbx_strand_id
1 'polypeptide(L)'
;MSESDVKPAHQLRIGAEYHFINEEKGYLIPIRAGVFYDPAPAEGEPDDFYGFSPGLGFSKNDRFSLDLAYQYRFGNDVGRSLLEELQFSQDVREHMIYLSMILYHF
;
A
#
# COMPACT_ATOMS: atom_id res chain seq x y z
N MET A 1 7.93 -25.01 -25.81
CA MET A 1 7.75 -24.25 -24.56
C MET A 1 6.49 -23.42 -24.78
N SER A 2 5.46 -23.63 -23.97
CA SER A 2 4.23 -22.84 -24.04
C SER A 2 4.52 -21.47 -23.44
N GLU A 3 4.33 -20.42 -24.23
CA GLU A 3 4.43 -19.04 -23.74
C GLU A 3 3.23 -18.79 -22.82
N SER A 4 3.47 -18.27 -21.62
CA SER A 4 2.40 -17.95 -20.65
C SER A 4 1.77 -16.62 -21.08
N ASP A 5 0.47 -16.62 -21.36
CA ASP A 5 -0.30 -15.44 -21.82
C ASP A 5 -0.71 -14.57 -20.62
N VAL A 6 0.29 -13.91 -20.02
CA VAL A 6 0.10 -12.98 -18.90
C VAL A 6 0.01 -11.58 -19.45
N LYS A 7 -1.16 -10.94 -19.30
CA LYS A 7 -1.36 -9.55 -19.70
C LYS A 7 -0.58 -8.60 -18.78
N PRO A 8 -0.04 -7.49 -19.32
CA PRO A 8 0.62 -6.47 -18.50
C PRO A 8 -0.37 -5.80 -17.54
N ALA A 9 0.03 -5.68 -16.28
CA ALA A 9 -0.74 -5.03 -15.22
C ALA A 9 -0.21 -3.59 -14.99
N HIS A 10 -1.12 -2.62 -14.95
CA HIS A 10 -0.80 -1.21 -14.68
C HIS A 10 -1.31 -0.80 -13.30
N GLN A 11 -0.38 -0.44 -12.43
CA GLN A 11 -0.68 0.07 -11.10
C GLN A 11 -0.77 1.60 -11.11
N LEU A 12 -1.81 2.13 -10.46
CA LEU A 12 -1.97 3.57 -10.22
C LEU A 12 -2.13 3.81 -8.72
N ARG A 13 -1.29 4.67 -8.14
CA ARG A 13 -1.36 5.08 -6.73
C ARG A 13 -1.37 6.59 -6.64
N ILE A 14 -2.32 7.14 -5.89
CA ILE A 14 -2.42 8.58 -5.66
C ILE A 14 -2.63 8.86 -4.18
N GLY A 15 -2.12 9.97 -3.68
CA GLY A 15 -2.24 10.34 -2.28
C GLY A 15 -1.82 11.76 -2.00
N ALA A 16 -2.10 12.19 -0.78
CA ALA A 16 -1.77 13.51 -0.27
C ALA A 16 -1.11 13.39 1.10
N GLU A 17 -0.27 14.38 1.40
CA GLU A 17 0.41 14.55 2.67
C GLU A 17 0.17 15.98 3.17
N TYR A 18 -0.05 16.13 4.48
CA TYR A 18 -0.17 17.41 5.14
C TYR A 18 0.72 17.45 6.38
N HIS A 19 1.50 18.52 6.54
CA HIS A 19 2.44 18.68 7.64
C HIS A 19 1.94 19.68 8.68
N PHE A 20 1.80 19.22 9.93
CA PHE A 20 1.66 20.11 11.08
C PHE A 20 3.05 20.39 11.65
N ILE A 21 3.55 21.60 11.39
CA ILE A 21 4.86 22.05 11.82
C ILE A 21 4.69 22.94 13.05
N ASN A 22 5.39 22.63 14.14
CA ASN A 22 5.50 23.50 15.29
C ASN A 22 6.97 23.82 15.54
N GLU A 23 7.40 25.00 15.09
CA GLU A 23 8.79 25.45 15.21
C GLU A 23 9.19 25.72 16.66
N GLU A 24 8.28 26.30 17.47
CA GLU A 24 8.56 26.63 18.88
C GLU A 24 8.87 25.39 19.72
N LYS A 25 8.12 24.30 19.52
CA LYS A 25 8.27 23.03 20.22
C LYS A 25 9.13 22.03 19.46
N GLY A 26 9.48 22.37 18.22
CA GLY A 26 10.41 21.62 17.41
C GLY A 26 9.94 20.22 17.03
N TYR A 27 8.67 20.10 16.64
CA TYR A 27 8.12 18.85 16.15
C TYR A 27 7.35 19.03 14.84
N LEU A 28 7.32 17.96 14.06
CA LEU A 28 6.61 17.87 12.79
C LEU A 28 5.73 16.61 12.80
N ILE A 29 4.45 16.77 12.49
CA ILE A 29 3.49 15.66 12.40
C ILE A 29 2.98 15.62 10.96
N PRO A 30 3.49 14.71 10.11
CA PRO A 30 2.92 14.47 8.80
C PRO A 30 1.70 13.54 8.92
N ILE A 31 0.60 13.91 8.25
CA ILE A 31 -0.56 13.05 8.05
C ILE A 31 -0.66 12.74 6.57
N ARG A 32 -0.81 11.46 6.23
CA ARG A 32 -0.84 10.95 4.86
C ARG A 32 -2.11 10.16 4.62
N ALA A 33 -2.63 10.24 3.41
CA ALA A 33 -3.67 9.35 2.95
C ALA A 33 -3.53 9.12 1.45
N GLY A 34 -3.80 7.90 1.01
CA GLY A 34 -3.79 7.57 -0.42
C GLY A 34 -4.78 6.46 -0.76
N VAL A 35 -5.09 6.37 -2.04
CA VAL A 35 -5.86 5.28 -2.65
C VAL A 35 -5.07 4.72 -3.82
N PHE A 36 -5.28 3.45 -4.12
CA PHE A 36 -4.57 2.79 -5.20
C PHE A 36 -5.42 1.73 -5.89
N TYR A 37 -5.08 1.53 -7.16
CA TYR A 37 -5.45 0.39 -7.99
C TYR A 37 -4.15 -0.37 -8.31
N ASP A 38 -4.10 -1.64 -7.96
CA ASP A 38 -2.91 -2.48 -7.96
C ASP A 38 -3.20 -3.89 -8.49
N PRO A 39 -3.50 -4.03 -9.79
CA PRO A 39 -3.84 -5.32 -10.36
C PRO A 39 -2.65 -6.29 -10.25
N ALA A 40 -2.92 -7.52 -9.80
CA ALA A 40 -1.93 -8.58 -9.78
C ALA A 40 -1.88 -9.28 -11.16
N PRO A 41 -0.68 -9.59 -11.69
CA PRO A 41 -0.57 -10.36 -12.93
C PRO A 41 -1.14 -11.77 -12.74
N ALA A 42 -2.05 -12.17 -13.62
CA ALA A 42 -2.65 -13.50 -13.68
C ALA A 42 -2.72 -13.97 -15.14
N GLU A 43 -2.78 -15.29 -15.37
CA GLU A 43 -2.97 -15.85 -16.72
C GLU A 43 -4.39 -15.49 -17.21
N GLY A 44 -4.50 -14.93 -18.41
CA GLY A 44 -5.79 -14.51 -18.98
C GLY A 44 -6.18 -13.06 -18.68
N GLU A 45 -6.73 -12.77 -17.51
CA GLU A 45 -7.11 -11.41 -17.08
C GLU A 45 -6.44 -11.05 -15.74
N PRO A 46 -5.88 -9.83 -15.59
CA PRO A 46 -5.32 -9.38 -14.32
C PRO A 46 -6.35 -9.39 -13.19
N ASP A 47 -5.87 -9.75 -11.99
CA ASP A 47 -6.67 -9.77 -10.78
C ASP A 47 -6.73 -8.36 -10.18
N ASP A 48 -7.89 -7.71 -10.24
CA ASP A 48 -8.03 -6.31 -9.82
C ASP A 48 -8.02 -6.15 -8.29
N PHE A 49 -7.01 -5.45 -7.78
CA PHE A 49 -6.99 -5.00 -6.39
C PHE A 49 -7.13 -3.49 -6.28
N TYR A 50 -7.88 -3.07 -5.27
CA TYR A 50 -8.01 -1.69 -4.85
C TYR A 50 -7.59 -1.56 -3.40
N GLY A 51 -7.23 -0.36 -2.99
CA GLY A 51 -6.92 -0.16 -1.59
C GLY A 51 -6.81 1.30 -1.20
N PHE A 52 -6.69 1.49 0.11
CA PHE A 52 -6.45 2.78 0.70
C PHE A 52 -5.40 2.66 1.81
N SER A 53 -4.70 3.75 2.07
CA SER A 53 -3.63 3.78 3.07
C SER A 53 -3.59 5.11 3.81
N PRO A 54 -4.01 5.15 5.08
CA PRO A 54 -3.70 6.26 5.97
C PRO A 54 -2.31 6.08 6.61
N GLY A 55 -1.64 7.20 6.88
CA GLY A 55 -0.37 7.23 7.56
C GLY A 55 -0.22 8.45 8.48
N LEU A 56 0.59 8.28 9.50
CA LEU A 56 0.93 9.30 10.48
C LEU A 56 2.43 9.21 10.76
N GLY A 57 3.08 10.36 10.91
CA GLY A 57 4.42 10.42 11.46
C GLY A 57 4.53 11.32 12.67
N PHE A 58 5.69 11.29 13.29
CA PHE A 58 6.10 12.21 14.33
C PHE A 58 7.62 12.36 14.29
N SER A 59 8.10 13.56 14.03
CA SER A 59 9.52 13.90 14.05
C SER A 59 9.78 14.96 15.11
N LYS A 60 10.90 14.84 15.84
CA LYS A 60 11.27 15.80 16.89
C LYS A 60 12.71 16.24 16.78
N ASN A 61 12.91 17.55 16.52
CA ASN A 61 14.18 18.29 16.55
C ASN A 61 15.41 17.47 16.15
N ASP A 62 15.35 16.83 14.99
CA ASP A 62 16.46 16.04 14.44
C ASP A 62 17.04 15.02 15.44
N ARG A 63 16.22 14.47 16.34
CA ARG A 63 16.59 13.38 17.25
C ARG A 63 16.03 12.06 16.77
N PHE A 64 14.76 12.06 16.38
CA PHE A 64 14.13 10.90 15.79
C PHE A 64 12.96 11.27 14.88
N SER A 65 12.64 10.36 13.96
CA SER A 65 11.38 10.32 13.22
C SER A 65 10.75 8.95 13.42
N LEU A 66 9.44 8.93 13.67
CA LEU A 66 8.62 7.73 13.73
C LEU A 66 7.53 7.86 12.68
N ASP A 67 7.34 6.83 11.86
CA ASP A 67 6.30 6.80 10.84
C ASP A 67 5.53 5.49 10.92
N LEU A 68 4.19 5.59 10.89
CA LEU A 68 3.24 4.50 10.91
C LEU A 68 2.33 4.64 9.69
N ALA A 69 2.22 3.60 8.88
CA ALA A 69 1.26 3.52 7.79
C ALA A 69 0.46 2.23 7.88
N TYR A 70 -0.84 2.36 7.69
CA TYR A 70 -1.73 1.21 7.53
C TYR A 70 -2.14 1.13 6.06
N GLN A 71 -2.22 -0.08 5.52
CA GLN A 71 -2.69 -0.33 4.18
C GLN A 71 -3.79 -1.38 4.25
N TYR A 72 -4.94 -1.05 3.66
CA TYR A 72 -5.99 -1.99 3.39
C TYR A 72 -6.07 -2.22 1.89
N ARG A 73 -5.90 -3.47 1.47
CA ARG A 73 -6.01 -3.90 0.08
C ARG A 73 -7.13 -4.93 -0.02
N PHE A 74 -7.97 -4.80 -1.03
CA PHE A 74 -9.06 -5.74 -1.29
C PHE A 74 -9.18 -6.00 -2.78
N GLY A 75 -9.51 -7.23 -3.13
CA GLY A 75 -9.82 -7.66 -4.49
C GLY A 75 -11.04 -8.57 -4.44
N ASN A 76 -11.98 -8.35 -5.35
CA ASN A 76 -13.13 -9.25 -5.53
C ASN A 76 -12.82 -10.13 -6.74
N ASP A 77 -13.25 -11.39 -6.71
CA ASP A 77 -13.09 -12.32 -7.84
C ASP A 77 -11.64 -12.60 -8.28
N VAL A 78 -10.68 -12.49 -7.36
CA VAL A 78 -9.25 -12.68 -7.64
C VAL A 78 -8.81 -14.13 -7.38
N GLY A 79 -7.77 -14.60 -8.08
CA GLY A 79 -7.18 -15.94 -7.91
C GLY A 79 -7.75 -17.03 -8.82
N ARG A 80 -8.53 -16.68 -9.85
CA ARG A 80 -9.10 -17.66 -10.81
C ARG A 80 -8.04 -18.45 -11.57
N SER A 81 -6.86 -17.86 -11.82
CA SER A 81 -5.78 -18.52 -12.59
C SER A 81 -4.91 -19.47 -11.77
N LEU A 82 -4.99 -19.46 -10.43
CA LEU A 82 -4.19 -20.35 -9.57
C LEU A 82 -4.77 -21.77 -9.48
N LEU A 83 -6.06 -21.94 -9.80
CA LEU A 83 -6.80 -23.21 -9.74
C LEU A 83 -7.88 -23.26 -10.85
N GLU A 84 -7.48 -23.24 -12.12
CA GLU A 84 -8.39 -23.33 -13.28
C GLU A 84 -9.34 -24.54 -13.23
N GLU A 85 -8.94 -25.67 -12.63
CA GLU A 85 -9.76 -26.88 -12.54
C GLU A 85 -10.96 -26.80 -11.56
N LEU A 86 -11.04 -25.79 -10.69
CA LEU A 86 -12.02 -25.75 -9.59
C LEU A 86 -13.06 -24.62 -9.65
N GLN A 87 -13.05 -23.75 -10.67
CA GLN A 87 -13.92 -22.55 -10.73
C GLN A 87 -13.89 -21.70 -9.45
N PHE A 88 -12.72 -21.58 -8.82
CA PHE A 88 -12.58 -20.91 -7.53
C PHE A 88 -12.44 -19.40 -7.73
N SER A 89 -13.36 -18.63 -7.15
CA SER A 89 -13.27 -17.17 -7.00
C SER A 89 -13.17 -16.88 -5.51
N GLN A 90 -12.20 -16.05 -5.11
CA GLN A 90 -11.99 -15.71 -3.72
C GLN A 90 -11.96 -14.20 -3.51
N ASP A 91 -12.73 -13.73 -2.53
CA ASP A 91 -12.61 -12.37 -2.03
C ASP A 91 -11.37 -12.27 -1.13
N VAL A 92 -10.43 -11.42 -1.51
CA VAL A 92 -9.19 -11.19 -0.76
C VAL A 92 -9.30 -9.87 -0.01
N ARG A 93 -9.00 -9.91 1.28
CA ARG A 93 -8.92 -8.73 2.15
C ARG A 93 -7.62 -8.78 2.94
N GLU A 94 -6.78 -7.79 2.74
CA GLU A 94 -5.45 -7.74 3.32
C GLU A 94 -5.27 -6.49 4.15
N HIS A 95 -4.66 -6.70 5.31
CA HIS A 95 -4.37 -5.68 6.31
C HIS A 95 -2.86 -5.68 6.54
N MET A 96 -2.20 -4.55 6.28
CA MET A 96 -0.77 -4.42 6.45
C MET A 96 -0.42 -3.16 7.24
N ILE A 97 0.52 -3.29 8.17
CA ILE A 97 1.01 -2.19 8.99
C ILE A 97 2.50 -2.04 8.72
N TYR A 98 2.93 -0.82 8.39
CA TYR A 98 4.32 -0.42 8.27
C TYR A 98 4.67 0.47 9.45
N LEU A 99 5.78 0.17 10.11
CA LEU A 99 6.34 1.00 11.18
C LEU A 99 7.82 1.20 10.89
N SER A 100 8.26 2.45 10.90
CA SER A 100 9.67 2.80 10.75
C SER A 100 10.08 3.83 11.79
N MET A 101 11.32 3.71 12.26
CA MET A 101 11.93 4.68 13.17
C MET A 101 13.31 5.04 12.64
N ILE A 102 13.59 6.34 12.58
CA ILE A 102 14.91 6.89 12.25
C ILE A 102 15.42 7.56 13.51
N LEU A 103 16.63 7.22 13.93
CA LEU A 103 17.35 7.91 15.00
C LEU A 103 18.46 8.72 14.35
N TYR A 104 18.48 10.01 14.60
CA TYR A 104 19.52 10.91 14.09
C TYR A 104 20.64 10.99 15.12
N HIS A 105 21.86 10.73 14.67
CA HIS A 105 23.07 10.83 15.47
C HIS A 105 24.01 11.83 14.81
N PHE A 106 24.45 12.82 15.59
CA PHE A 106 25.41 13.86 15.21
C PHE A 106 26.66 13.75 16.07
#